data_AF-A0A7C0XA96-F1
#
_entry.id   AF-A0A7C0XA96-F1
#
_cell.length_a   1.000
_cell.length_b   1.000
_cell.length_c   1.000
_cell.angle_alpha   90.00
_cell.angle_beta   90.00
_cell.angle_gamma   90.00
#
_symmetry.space_group_name_H-M   'P 1'
#
loop_
_entity.id
_entity.type
_entity.pdbx_description
1 polymer ?
#
loop_
_entity_poly.entity_id
_entity_poly.type
_entity_poly.pdbx_seq_one_letter_code
_entity_poly.pdbx_strand_id
1 'polypeptide(L)'
;VVKVTLELAEGDPERITAETGKFLERRKREQPYGMRSAGCVFKNPENAEPAGYLLDKAGLKGFRIGYAAYSEIHANFIVNVGNASYGDILKLIEIGKERVKEEFGVSLEEEIVVVQDD
;
A
#
# COMPACT_ATOMS: atom_id res chain seq x y z
N VAL A 1 1.92 -9.26 -21.15
CA VAL A 1 3.35 -9.64 -21.31
C VAL A 1 3.43 -11.16 -21.27
N VAL A 2 4.09 -11.81 -22.23
CA VAL A 2 4.20 -13.28 -22.28
C VAL A 2 5.56 -13.82 -21.84
N LYS A 3 6.62 -12.99 -21.84
CA LYS A 3 7.95 -13.31 -21.32
C LYS A 3 8.72 -12.03 -20.98
N VAL A 4 9.59 -12.11 -19.97
CA VAL A 4 10.63 -11.12 -19.66
C VAL A 4 11.97 -11.84 -19.55
N THR A 5 13.04 -11.26 -20.09
CA THR A 5 14.43 -11.69 -19.85
C THR A 5 15.11 -10.57 -19.09
N LEU A 6 15.72 -10.89 -17.97
CA LEU A 6 16.50 -9.96 -17.15
C LEU A 6 17.96 -10.39 -17.21
N GLU A 7 18.86 -9.43 -17.41
CA GLU A 7 20.30 -9.63 -17.35
C GLU A 7 20.79 -9.16 -15.98
N LEU A 8 21.57 -10.00 -15.30
CA LEU A 8 22.08 -9.78 -13.95
C LEU A 8 23.60 -9.92 -13.93
N ALA A 9 24.25 -9.37 -12.91
CA ALA A 9 25.68 -9.57 -12.67
C ALA A 9 25.91 -10.74 -11.71
N GLU A 10 27.03 -11.46 -11.89
CA GLU A 10 27.50 -12.45 -10.91
C GLU A 10 27.83 -11.77 -9.57
N GLY A 11 27.60 -12.50 -8.48
CA GLY A 11 27.90 -12.02 -7.14
C GLY A 11 28.02 -13.17 -6.14
N ASP A 12 28.52 -12.83 -4.94
CA ASP A 12 28.70 -13.78 -3.85
C ASP A 12 27.36 -14.34 -3.34
N PRO A 13 27.11 -15.67 -3.41
CA PRO A 13 25.86 -16.28 -2.97
C PRO A 13 25.51 -16.01 -1.51
N GLU A 14 26.49 -15.99 -0.61
CA GLU A 14 26.24 -15.77 0.82
C GLU A 14 25.77 -14.33 1.06
N ARG A 15 26.45 -13.36 0.42
CA ARG A 15 26.06 -11.95 0.48
C ARG A 15 24.67 -11.70 -0.11
N ILE A 16 24.37 -12.26 -1.28
CA ILE A 16 23.06 -12.10 -1.94
C ILE A 16 21.94 -12.66 -1.04
N THR A 17 22.16 -13.84 -0.46
CA THR A 17 21.21 -14.48 0.46
C THR A 17 20.99 -13.61 1.70
N ALA A 18 22.07 -13.06 2.28
CA ALA A 18 21.97 -12.19 3.44
C ALA A 18 21.23 -10.88 3.12
N GLU A 19 21.49 -10.23 1.98
CA GLU A 19 20.84 -8.99 1.58
C GLU A 19 19.35 -9.20 1.27
N THR A 20 19.01 -10.25 0.52
CA THR A 20 17.61 -10.59 0.23
C THR A 20 16.83 -10.93 1.51
N GLY A 21 17.45 -11.67 2.44
CA GLY A 21 16.88 -11.92 3.77
C GLY A 21 16.60 -10.63 4.55
N LYS A 22 17.54 -9.69 4.58
CA LYS A 22 17.34 -8.37 5.22
C LYS A 22 16.17 -7.60 4.62
N PHE A 23 16.03 -7.59 3.28
CA PHE A 23 14.91 -6.91 2.62
C PHE A 23 13.57 -7.56 2.94
N LEU A 24 13.51 -8.89 3.01
CA LEU A 24 12.30 -9.61 3.38
C LEU A 24 11.89 -9.31 4.82
N GLU A 25 12.83 -9.35 5.77
CA GLU A 25 12.53 -9.06 7.18
C GLU A 25 12.10 -7.61 7.39
N ARG A 26 12.73 -6.67 6.66
CA ARG A 26 12.27 -5.28 6.64
C ARG A 26 10.83 -5.18 6.14
N ARG A 27 10.51 -5.85 5.03
CA ARG A 27 9.15 -5.86 4.46
C ARG A 27 8.11 -6.45 5.42
N LYS A 28 8.43 -7.55 6.10
CA LYS A 28 7.56 -8.18 7.10
C LYS A 28 7.23 -7.25 8.27
N ARG A 29 8.20 -6.41 8.66
CA ARG A 29 8.02 -5.45 9.75
C ARG A 29 7.26 -4.19 9.34
N GLU A 30 7.55 -3.67 8.15
CA GLU A 30 7.11 -2.33 7.73
C GLU A 30 5.85 -2.34 6.86
N GLN A 31 5.41 -3.51 6.40
CA GLN A 31 4.21 -3.67 5.57
C GLN A 31 3.30 -4.74 6.18
N PRO A 32 1.99 -4.74 5.87
CA PRO A 32 1.06 -5.80 6.30
C PRO A 32 1.30 -7.12 5.55
N TYR A 33 2.50 -7.69 5.70
CA TYR A 33 2.92 -8.91 5.03
C TYR A 33 2.06 -10.09 5.46
N GLY A 34 1.59 -10.87 4.49
CA GLY A 34 0.67 -12.00 4.73
C GLY A 34 -0.79 -11.60 4.92
N MET A 35 -1.11 -10.31 5.00
CA MET A 35 -2.50 -9.84 5.00
C MET A 35 -3.02 -9.68 3.57
N ARG A 36 -4.33 -9.93 3.38
CA ARG A 36 -5.01 -9.75 2.09
C ARG A 36 -5.10 -8.25 1.78
N SER A 37 -4.34 -7.78 0.80
CA SER A 37 -4.32 -6.38 0.33
C SER A 37 -3.89 -6.32 -1.14
N ALA A 38 -4.09 -5.17 -1.79
CA ALA A 38 -3.68 -4.93 -3.17
C ALA A 38 -2.31 -4.23 -3.30
N GLY A 39 -1.57 -4.06 -2.21
CA GLY A 39 -0.35 -3.24 -2.16
C GLY A 39 -0.61 -1.82 -1.68
N CYS A 40 0.28 -0.89 -2.05
CA CYS A 40 0.08 0.53 -1.85
C CYS A 40 -1.13 0.99 -2.66
N VAL A 41 -2.06 1.68 -2.02
CA VAL A 41 -3.30 2.16 -2.64
C VAL A 41 -3.01 3.40 -3.49
N PHE A 42 -2.16 4.29 -2.99
CA PHE A 42 -1.82 5.56 -3.65
C PHE A 42 -0.35 5.65 -3.99
N LYS A 43 -0.06 6.36 -5.09
CA LYS A 43 1.29 6.80 -5.44
C LYS A 43 1.79 7.80 -4.39
N ASN A 44 3.11 7.89 -4.23
CA ASN A 44 3.69 8.99 -3.45
C ASN A 44 3.62 10.29 -4.27
N PRO A 45 3.10 11.40 -3.71
CA PRO A 45 3.11 12.69 -4.39
C PRO A 45 4.55 13.19 -4.56
N GLU A 46 4.88 13.79 -5.70
CA GLU A 46 6.26 14.24 -5.99
C GLU A 46 6.70 15.44 -5.13
N ASN A 47 5.75 16.30 -4.74
CA ASN A 47 6.01 17.57 -4.06
C ASN A 47 5.46 17.61 -2.63
N ALA A 48 5.23 16.44 -2.00
CA ALA A 48 4.75 16.36 -0.63
C ALA A 48 5.32 15.13 0.08
N GLU A 49 4.97 14.98 1.35
CA GLU A 49 5.34 13.78 2.11
C GLU A 49 4.74 12.49 1.51
N PRO A 50 5.36 11.33 1.73
CA PRO A 50 4.86 10.05 1.22
C PRO A 50 3.40 9.80 1.60
N ALA A 51 2.62 9.17 0.71
CA ALA A 51 1.19 8.97 0.91
C ALA A 51 0.89 8.21 2.21
N GLY A 52 1.71 7.21 2.56
CA GLY A 52 1.58 6.49 3.83
C GLY A 52 1.74 7.37 5.07
N TYR A 53 2.62 8.37 5.02
CA TYR A 53 2.77 9.34 6.11
C TYR A 53 1.56 10.26 6.19
N LEU A 54 1.10 10.80 5.06
CA LEU A 54 -0.06 11.69 5.01
C LEU A 54 -1.33 11.00 5.53
N LEU A 55 -1.56 9.74 5.12
CA LEU A 55 -2.72 8.95 5.59
C LEU A 55 -2.63 8.63 7.08
N ASP A 56 -1.43 8.32 7.61
CA ASP A 56 -1.21 8.12 9.04
C ASP A 56 -1.54 9.40 9.82
N LYS A 57 -1.03 10.56 9.35
CA LYS A 57 -1.30 11.87 9.96
C LYS A 57 -2.75 12.33 9.85
N ALA A 58 -3.45 11.93 8.79
CA ALA A 58 -4.91 12.08 8.66
C ALA A 58 -5.74 11.15 9.58
N GLY A 59 -5.08 10.45 10.50
CA GLY A 59 -5.71 9.55 11.46
C GLY A 59 -6.38 8.34 10.81
N LEU A 60 -5.90 7.90 9.64
CA LEU A 60 -6.51 6.78 8.91
C LEU A 60 -5.91 5.43 9.29
N LYS A 61 -4.78 5.38 9.98
CA LYS A 61 -4.22 4.11 10.47
C LYS A 61 -5.23 3.38 11.35
N GLY A 62 -5.57 2.14 10.99
CA GLY A 62 -6.61 1.36 11.68
C GLY A 62 -8.06 1.73 11.33
N PHE A 63 -8.29 2.83 10.61
CA PHE A 63 -9.64 3.26 10.24
C PHE A 63 -10.32 2.21 9.35
N ARG A 64 -11.58 1.91 9.66
CA ARG A 64 -12.26 0.70 9.18
C ARG A 64 -13.68 0.98 8.69
N ILE A 65 -14.05 0.32 7.60
CA ILE A 65 -15.42 0.23 7.08
C ILE A 65 -15.72 -1.24 6.80
N GLY A 66 -16.76 -1.79 7.44
CA GLY A 66 -17.12 -3.20 7.29
C GLY A 66 -15.96 -4.15 7.63
N TYR A 67 -15.46 -4.88 6.64
CA TYR A 67 -14.30 -5.76 6.77
C TYR A 67 -13.04 -5.26 6.04
N ALA A 68 -13.04 -4.02 5.54
CA ALA A 68 -11.86 -3.35 5.00
C ALA A 68 -11.34 -2.35 6.04
N ALA A 69 -10.01 -2.23 6.16
CA ALA A 69 -9.40 -1.23 7.02
C ALA A 69 -8.08 -0.74 6.43
N TYR A 70 -7.72 0.49 6.72
CA TYR A 70 -6.33 0.91 6.58
C TYR A 70 -5.45 0.15 7.57
N SER A 71 -4.31 -0.35 7.10
CA SER A 71 -3.41 -1.17 7.90
C SER A 71 -2.83 -0.41 9.09
N GLU A 72 -2.83 -1.05 10.25
CA GLU A 72 -2.17 -0.60 11.48
C GLU A 72 -0.63 -0.57 11.36
N ILE A 73 -0.06 -1.19 10.32
CA ILE A 73 1.38 -1.20 10.08
C ILE A 73 1.76 -0.06 9.14
N HIS A 74 1.04 0.07 8.02
CA HIS A 74 1.34 1.03 6.97
C HIS A 74 0.05 1.62 6.36
N ALA A 75 -0.24 2.89 6.64
CA ALA A 75 -1.51 3.51 6.29
C ALA A 75 -1.78 3.63 4.76
N ASN A 76 -0.77 3.48 3.89
CA ASN A 76 -1.02 3.36 2.44
C ASN A 76 -1.54 1.98 1.98
N PHE A 77 -1.83 1.05 2.89
CA PHE A 77 -2.40 -0.26 2.56
C PHE A 77 -3.80 -0.36 3.11
N ILE A 78 -4.76 -0.73 2.27
CA ILE A 78 -6.07 -1.21 2.72
C ILE A 78 -6.02 -2.74 2.78
N VAL A 79 -6.31 -3.28 3.96
CA VAL A 79 -6.33 -4.71 4.26
C VAL A 79 -7.76 -5.22 4.39
N ASN A 80 -7.99 -6.41 3.85
CA ASN A 80 -9.23 -7.16 4.03
C ASN A 80 -9.08 -8.08 5.26
N VAL A 81 -9.73 -7.70 6.36
CA VAL A 81 -9.73 -8.42 7.64
C VAL A 81 -10.82 -9.48 7.74
N GLY A 82 -11.62 -9.70 6.68
CA GLY A 82 -12.70 -10.67 6.66
C GLY A 82 -13.28 -10.85 5.26
N ASN A 83 -14.53 -10.44 5.10
CA ASN A 83 -15.27 -10.43 3.83
C ASN A 83 -15.49 -8.99 3.36
N ALA A 84 -14.40 -8.22 3.19
CA ALA A 84 -14.49 -6.86 2.67
C ALA A 84 -15.19 -6.85 1.33
N SER A 85 -16.20 -6.01 1.18
CA SER A 85 -16.85 -5.79 -0.12
C SER A 85 -16.03 -4.81 -0.97
N TYR A 86 -16.27 -4.86 -2.27
CA TYR A 86 -15.77 -3.87 -3.22
C TYR A 86 -16.10 -2.42 -2.77
N GLY A 87 -17.35 -2.21 -2.33
CA GLY A 87 -17.81 -0.91 -1.85
C GLY A 87 -17.11 -0.44 -0.57
N ASP A 88 -16.71 -1.36 0.32
CA ASP A 88 -15.96 -0.99 1.53
C ASP A 88 -14.58 -0.42 1.17
N ILE A 89 -13.90 -1.05 0.21
CA ILE A 89 -12.57 -0.62 -0.24
C ILE A 89 -12.66 0.72 -0.95
N LEU A 90 -13.61 0.89 -1.88
CA LEU A 90 -13.80 2.16 -2.58
C LEU A 90 -14.10 3.32 -1.62
N LYS A 91 -14.97 3.10 -0.63
CA LYS A 91 -15.26 4.13 0.38
C LYS A 91 -14.02 4.54 1.16
N LEU A 92 -13.17 3.58 1.53
CA LEU A 92 -11.91 3.90 2.20
C LEU A 92 -10.98 4.72 1.29
N ILE A 93 -10.87 4.37 0.01
CA ILE A 93 -10.06 5.12 -0.96
C ILE A 93 -10.53 6.58 -1.04
N GLU A 94 -11.83 6.81 -1.21
CA GLU A 94 -12.39 8.17 -1.30
C GLU A 94 -12.16 8.97 0.00
N ILE A 95 -12.42 8.36 1.16
CA ILE A 95 -12.13 8.98 2.47
C ILE A 95 -10.64 9.33 2.59
N GLY A 96 -9.75 8.47 2.12
CA GLY A 96 -8.31 8.72 2.10
C GLY A 96 -7.93 9.97 1.32
N LYS A 97 -8.47 10.11 0.11
CA LYS A 97 -8.26 11.29 -0.73
C LYS A 97 -8.84 12.54 -0.08
N GLU A 98 -10.08 12.47 0.41
CA GLU A 98 -10.78 13.60 1.03
C GLU A 98 -10.01 14.13 2.23
N ARG A 99 -9.66 13.28 3.20
CA ARG A 99 -8.95 13.72 4.41
C ARG A 99 -7.57 14.28 4.11
N VAL A 100 -6.81 13.62 3.23
CA VAL A 100 -5.48 14.12 2.89
C VAL A 100 -5.56 15.45 2.14
N LYS A 101 -6.60 15.63 1.32
CA LYS A 101 -6.86 16.90 0.65
C LYS A 101 -7.25 18.00 1.62
N GLU A 102 -8.15 17.71 2.56
CA GLU A 102 -8.63 18.66 3.57
C GLU A 102 -7.53 19.09 4.54
N GLU A 103 -6.74 18.13 5.05
CA GLU A 103 -5.73 18.41 6.07
C GLU A 103 -4.42 18.96 5.51
N PHE A 104 -4.00 18.50 4.33
CA PHE A 104 -2.68 18.83 3.77
C PHE A 104 -2.74 19.57 2.43
N GLY A 105 -3.91 19.73 1.83
CA GLY A 105 -4.06 20.32 0.49
C GLY A 105 -3.54 19.44 -0.65
N VAL A 106 -3.10 18.21 -0.35
CA VAL A 106 -2.49 17.28 -1.30
C VAL A 106 -3.56 16.39 -1.93
N SER A 107 -3.53 16.25 -3.25
CA SER A 107 -4.38 15.29 -3.97
C SER A 107 -3.61 13.98 -4.15
N LEU A 108 -4.14 12.88 -3.61
CA LEU A 108 -3.58 11.55 -3.82
C LEU A 108 -4.11 10.94 -5.12
N GLU A 109 -3.23 10.25 -5.85
CA GLU A 109 -3.57 9.48 -7.06
C GLU A 109 -3.43 8.00 -6.75
N GLU A 110 -4.41 7.18 -7.17
CA GLU A 110 -4.33 5.74 -6.99
C GLU A 110 -3.16 5.12 -7.78
N GLU A 111 -2.48 4.18 -7.13
CA GLU A 111 -1.53 3.27 -7.77
C GLU A 111 -2.23 1.97 -8.21
N ILE A 112 -3.25 1.56 -7.45
CA ILE A 112 -4.07 0.40 -7.79
C ILE A 112 -4.97 0.68 -8.99
N VAL A 113 -5.22 -0.36 -9.77
CA VAL A 113 -6.20 -0.32 -10.86
C VAL A 113 -7.50 -0.95 -10.37
N VAL A 114 -8.56 -0.15 -10.33
CA VAL A 114 -9.91 -0.64 -10.06
C VAL A 114 -10.50 -1.15 -11.36
N VAL A 115 -10.79 -2.43 -11.42
CA VAL A 115 -11.46 -3.07 -12.57
C VAL A 115 -12.93 -3.28 -12.22
N GLN A 116 -13.82 -2.86 -13.12
CA GLN A 116 -15.25 -3.15 -13.08
C GLN A 116 -15.59 -3.93 -14.34
N ASP A 117 -16.46 -4.94 -14.22
CA ASP A 117 -17.10 -5.55 -15.38
C ASP A 117 -18.28 -4.65 -15.79
N ASP A 118 -18.52 -4.54 -17.10
CA ASP A 118 -19.68 -3.85 -17.69
C ASP A 118 -21.02 -4.54 -17.35
#